data_AF-A0A967ISY9-F1
#
_entry.id   AF-A0A967ISY9-F1
#
_cell.length_a   1.000
_cell.length_b   1.000
_cell.length_c   1.000
_cell.angle_alpha   90.00
_cell.angle_beta   90.00
_cell.angle_gamma   90.00
#
_symmetry.space_group_name_H-M   'P 1'
#
loop_
_entity.id
_entity.type
_entity.pdbx_description
1 polymer ?
#
loop_
_entity_poly.entity_id
_entity_poly.type
_entity_poly.pdbx_seq_one_letter_code
_entity_poly.pdbx_strand_id
1 'polypeptide(L)' 'MSRQGYPRQLRLLTAGDYRRVFETAAFKVHGKGLMALASPNALGHPRLGLIFSKKNVRRAVDRNRLKRIVR' A
#
# COMPACT_ATOMS: atom_id res chain seq x y z
N MET A 1 -5.19 -1.23 -26.32
CA MET A 1 -5.29 -2.22 -25.21
C MET A 1 -4.46 -1.73 -24.05
N SER A 2 -5.14 -1.19 -23.05
CA SER A 2 -4.58 -0.21 -22.15
C SER A 2 -3.79 -0.89 -21.02
N ARG A 3 -2.53 -0.46 -20.82
CA ARG A 3 -1.58 -1.01 -19.86
C ARG A 3 -1.95 -0.61 -18.41
N GLN A 4 -3.09 -1.04 -17.87
CA GLN A 4 -3.34 -0.99 -16.39
C GLN A 4 -2.55 -2.09 -15.65
N GLY A 5 -1.34 -2.39 -16.12
CA GLY A 5 -0.46 -3.34 -15.47
C GLY A 5 0.08 -2.67 -14.23
N TYR A 6 -0.42 -3.06 -13.06
CA TYR A 6 0.25 -2.78 -11.80
C TYR A 6 1.10 -4.01 -11.49
N PRO A 7 2.32 -4.15 -12.08
CA PRO A 7 3.11 -5.37 -11.99
C PRO A 7 3.54 -5.66 -10.56
N ARG A 8 3.88 -6.92 -10.28
CA ARG A 8 4.30 -7.37 -8.94
C ARG A 8 5.51 -6.60 -8.41
N GLN A 9 6.41 -6.13 -9.28
CA GLN A 9 7.59 -5.36 -8.91
C GLN A 9 7.25 -4.01 -8.27
N LEU A 10 6.14 -3.37 -8.67
CA LEU A 10 5.68 -2.12 -8.08
C LEU A 10 4.87 -2.34 -6.78
N ARG A 11 4.73 -3.58 -6.29
CA ARG A 11 3.90 -3.91 -5.12
C ARG A 11 4.76 -4.26 -3.91
N LEU A 12 4.34 -3.81 -2.73
CA LEU A 12 4.81 -4.40 -1.48
C LEU A 12 4.04 -5.70 -1.24
N LEU A 13 4.73 -6.84 -1.33
CA LEU A 13 4.11 -8.16 -1.26
C LEU A 13 4.43 -8.90 0.05
N THR A 14 5.60 -8.65 0.63
CA THR A 14 6.09 -9.40 1.78
C THR A 14 5.88 -8.63 3.09
N ALA A 15 5.71 -9.34 4.20
CA ALA A 15 5.62 -8.71 5.53
C ALA A 15 6.88 -7.91 5.87
N GLY A 16 8.07 -8.35 5.41
CA GLY A 16 9.33 -7.63 5.59
C GLY A 16 9.35 -6.27 4.89
N ASP A 17 8.79 -6.19 3.68
CA ASP A 17 8.67 -4.92 2.94
C ASP A 17 7.81 -3.90 3.71
N TYR A 18 6.67 -4.35 4.25
CA TYR A 18 5.81 -3.50 5.06
C TYR A 18 6.50 -3.09 6.36
N ARG A 19 7.13 -4.03 7.07
CA ARG A 19 7.84 -3.76 8.32
C ARG A 19 8.91 -2.70 8.13
N ARG A 20 9.70 -2.80 7.06
CA ARG A 20 10.70 -1.78 6.71
C ARG A 20 10.07 -0.40 6.56
N VAL A 21 8.99 -0.27 5.79
CA VAL A 21 8.31 1.03 5.62
C VAL A 21 7.74 1.55 6.94
N PHE A 22 7.23 0.68 7.82
CA PHE A 22 6.75 1.08 9.15
C PHE A 22 7.88 1.56 10.08
N GLU A 23 9.06 0.95 10.03
CA GLU A 23 10.21 1.29 10.86
C GLU A 23 11.00 2.49 10.31
N THR A 24 11.13 2.60 8.98
CA THR A 24 11.95 3.62 8.30
C THR A 24 11.11 4.70 7.61
N ALA A 25 9.84 4.88 8.02
CA ALA A 25 8.95 5.89 7.44
C ALA A 25 9.56 7.30 7.58
N ALA A 26 10.11 7.83 6.49
CA ALA A 26 10.63 9.19 6.43
C ALA A 26 9.49 10.22 6.34
N PHE A 27 8.38 9.82 5.73
CA PHE A 27 7.19 10.64 5.60
C PHE A 27 5.97 9.91 6.12
N LYS A 28 5.21 10.61 6.97
CA LYS A 28 3.96 10.13 7.54
C LYS A 28 2.90 11.18 7.32
N VAL A 29 1.91 10.85 6.50
CA VAL A 29 0.78 11.73 6.18
C VAL A 29 -0.48 11.12 6.78
N HIS A 30 -1.13 11.90 7.63
CA HIS A 30 -2.42 11.55 8.23
C HIS A 30 -3.54 12.25 7.46
N GLY A 31 -4.41 11.48 6.82
CA GLY A 31 -5.65 11.96 6.21
C GLY A 31 -6.88 11.56 7.04
N LYS A 32 -8.04 12.16 6.73
CA LYS A 32 -9.33 11.76 7.33
C LYS A 32 -9.71 10.36 6.86
N GLY A 33 -9.26 9.34 7.59
CA GLY A 33 -9.58 7.92 7.36
C GLY A 33 -8.49 7.08 6.66
N LEU A 34 -7.38 7.70 6.28
CA LEU A 34 -6.24 7.01 5.63
C LEU A 34 -4.93 7.53 6.21
N MET A 35 -3.93 6.65 6.31
CA MET A 35 -2.57 7.01 6.67
C MET A 35 -1.64 6.55 5.56
N ALA A 36 -0.85 7.47 5.04
CA ALA A 36 0.19 7.15 4.07
C ALA A 36 1.56 7.20 4.77
N LEU A 37 2.33 6.13 4.60
CA LEU A 37 3.72 6.04 5.01
C LEU A 37 4.57 5.92 3.76
N ALA A 38 5.60 6.76 3.65
CA ALA A 38 6.56 6.68 2.57
C ALA A 38 7.98 6.63 3.13
N SER A 39 8.81 5.80 2.51
CA SER A 39 10.21 5.66 2.81
C SER A 39 10.97 5.57 1.49
N PRO A 40 12.12 6.24 1.35
CA PRO A 40 12.95 6.10 0.16
C PRO A 40 13.37 4.64 0.00
N ASN A 41 13.31 4.15 -1.24
CA ASN A 41 13.83 2.84 -1.59
C ASN A 41 15.03 3.03 -2.52
N ALA A 42 15.98 2.09 -2.49
CA ALA A 42 17.11 2.08 -3.40
C ALA A 42 16.80 1.35 -4.72
N LEU A 43 15.52 1.06 -4.98
CA LEU A 43 15.10 0.41 -6.21
C LEU A 43 14.86 1.51 -7.25
N GLY A 44 15.18 1.26 -8.51
CA GLY A 44 14.90 2.21 -9.60
C GLY A 44 13.41 2.43 -9.88
N HIS A 45 12.52 2.01 -8.99
CA HIS A 45 11.08 2.15 -9.14
C HIS A 45 10.37 2.28 -7.77
N PRO A 46 9.24 3.01 -7.72
CA PRO A 46 8.40 3.05 -6.52
C PRO A 46 7.74 1.69 -6.27
N ARG A 47 7.36 1.45 -5.01
CA ARG A 47 6.53 0.31 -4.61
C ARG A 47 5.39 0.79 -3.72
N LEU A 48 4.15 0.40 -4.00
CA LEU A 48 3.01 0.71 -3.13
C LEU A 48 2.44 -0.56 -2.49
N GLY A 49 2.07 -0.42 -1.24
CA GLY A 49 1.34 -1.42 -0.47
C GLY A 49 0.08 -0.81 0.12
N LEU A 50 -0.99 -1.60 0.17
CA LEU A 50 -2.29 -1.17 0.70
C LEU A 50 -2.70 -2.08 1.84
N ILE A 51 -2.85 -1.50 3.02
CA ILE A 51 -3.27 -2.20 4.23
C ILE A 51 -4.64 -1.68 4.66
N PHE A 52 -5.58 -2.60 4.84
CA PHE A 52 -6.90 -2.30 5.39
C PHE A 52 -7.10 -3.14 6.66
N SER A 53 -7.25 -2.47 7.80
CA SER A 53 -7.52 -3.15 9.07
C SER A 53 -8.89 -3.83 9.04
N LYS A 54 -8.94 -5.08 9.51
CA LYS A 54 -10.20 -5.82 9.70
C LYS A 54 -11.15 -5.12 10.68
N LYS A 55 -10.61 -4.32 11.61
CA LYS A 55 -11.41 -3.54 12.59
C LYS A 55 -12.25 -2.47 11.88
N ASN A 56 -11.66 -1.78 10.91
CA ASN A 56 -12.31 -0.67 10.20
C ASN A 56 -13.15 -1.19 9.01
N VAL A 57 -12.73 -2.27 8.36
CA VAL A 57 -13.43 -2.86 7.22
C VAL A 57 -13.57 -4.36 7.44
N ARG A 58 -14.67 -4.77 8.08
CA ARG A 58 -14.90 -6.17 8.50
C ARG A 58 -15.08 -7.10 7.31
N ARG A 59 -15.83 -6.69 6.30
CA ARG A 59 -16.15 -7.55 5.13
C ARG A 59 -14.95 -7.65 4.19
N ALA A 60 -14.68 -8.87 3.71
CA ALA A 60 -13.62 -9.11 2.72
C ALA A 60 -13.90 -8.41 1.39
N VAL A 61 -15.17 -8.38 0.97
CA VAL A 61 -15.61 -7.73 -0.26
C VAL A 61 -15.31 -6.23 -0.24
N ASP A 62 -15.60 -5.55 0.86
CA ASP A 62 -15.34 -4.10 1.01
C ASP A 62 -13.84 -3.80 0.95
N ARG A 63 -13.00 -4.61 1.61
CA ARG A 63 -11.53 -4.48 1.52
C ARG A 63 -11.03 -4.70 0.09
N ASN A 64 -11.59 -5.66 -0.63
CA ASN A 64 -11.23 -5.90 -2.04
C ASN A 64 -11.69 -4.75 -2.94
N ARG A 65 -12.86 -4.17 -2.66
CA ARG A 65 -13.35 -2.98 -3.36
C ARG A 65 -12.44 -1.78 -3.13
N LEU A 66 -12.06 -1.50 -1.88
CA LEU A 66 -11.12 -0.43 -1.56
C LEU A 66 -9.75 -0.63 -2.24
N LYS A 67 -9.22 -1.86 -2.23
CA LYS A 67 -8.00 -2.20 -2.97
C LYS A 67 -8.12 -1.96 -4.48
N ARG A 68 -9.31 -2.12 -5.06
CA ARG A 68 -9.57 -1.86 -6.49
C ARG A 68 -9.72 -0.38 -6.80
N ILE A 69 -10.31 0.42 -5.91
CA ILE A 69 -10.47 1.87 -6.12
C ILE A 69 -9.12 2.60 -6.06
N VAL A 70 -8.21 2.14 -5.20
CA VAL A 70 -6.89 2.76 -5.04
C VAL A 70 -5.89 2.30 -6.11
N ARG A 71 -6.19 1.22 -6.84
CA ARG A 71 -5.35 0.73 -7.95
C ARG A 71 -5.72 1.44 -9.24
#